data_AF-A0A841AU35-F1
#
_entry.id   AF-A0A841AU35-F1
#
_cell.length_a   1.000
_cell.length_b   1.000
_cell.length_c   1.000
_cell.angle_alpha   90.00
_cell.angle_beta   90.00
_cell.angle_gamma   90.00
#
_symmetry.space_group_name_H-M   'P 1'
#
loop_
_entity.id
_entity.type
_entity.pdbx_description
1 polymer ?
#
loop_
_entity_poly.entity_id
_entity_poly.type
_entity_poly.pdbx_seq_one_letter_code
_entity_poly.pdbx_strand_id
1 'polypeptide(L)'
;MDDDRALALIGGGDLGEDRTELTLEQAGQWLVLSLTSAHFFDLDLMLVARIPGNGAMDFVTDPGRELRTLDRCRVGDVGFWTMMPLPHEQDLEFRWHQSSLIQRIVRTIGLERLPGFR
;
A
#
# COMPACT_ATOMS: atom_id res chain seq x y z
N MET A 1 -1.81 11.03 7.55
CA MET A 1 -0.78 10.96 6.49
C MET A 1 -1.22 11.91 5.38
N ASP A 2 -0.33 12.68 4.77
CA ASP A 2 -0.64 13.52 3.60
C ASP A 2 0.00 12.95 2.33
N ASP A 3 -0.49 13.42 1.18
CA ASP A 3 -0.12 12.90 -0.14
C ASP A 3 1.34 13.21 -0.48
N ASP A 4 1.76 14.46 -0.25
CA ASP A 4 3.11 14.94 -0.58
C ASP A 4 4.19 14.15 0.16
N ARG A 5 3.97 13.83 1.45
CA ARG A 5 4.89 12.98 2.22
C ARG A 5 4.87 11.55 1.74
N ALA A 6 3.70 10.99 1.45
CA ALA A 6 3.60 9.62 0.98
C ALA A 6 4.29 9.45 -0.37
N LEU A 7 4.09 10.38 -1.31
CA LEU A 7 4.77 10.43 -2.61
C LEU A 7 6.29 10.61 -2.48
N ALA A 8 6.73 11.54 -1.62
CA ALA A 8 8.16 11.74 -1.37
C ALA A 8 8.85 10.47 -0.84
N LEU A 9 8.16 9.70 0.02
CA LEU A 9 8.67 8.45 0.57
C LEU A 9 8.66 7.30 -0.43
N ILE A 10 7.87 7.37 -1.49
CA ILE A 10 7.85 6.33 -2.52
C ILE A 10 8.67 6.61 -3.78
N GLY A 11 9.46 7.69 -3.79
CA GLY A 11 10.32 8.03 -4.93
C GLY A 11 9.72 9.03 -5.91
N GLY A 12 8.62 9.71 -5.56
CA GLY A 12 8.04 10.80 -6.34
C GLY A 12 6.84 10.39 -7.20
N GLY A 13 6.81 10.86 -8.45
CA GLY A 13 5.70 10.61 -9.40
C GLY A 13 4.57 11.64 -9.34
N ASP A 14 3.64 11.51 -10.27
CA ASP A 14 2.42 12.31 -10.35
C ASP A 14 1.21 11.53 -9.84
N LEU A 15 0.21 12.25 -9.33
CA LEU A 15 -1.09 11.67 -8.99
C LEU A 15 -1.98 11.61 -10.23
N GLY A 16 -2.56 10.44 -10.46
CA GLY A 16 -3.52 10.17 -11.51
C GLY A 16 -4.96 10.25 -11.02
N GLU A 17 -5.77 9.29 -11.46
CA GLU A 17 -7.18 9.22 -11.09
C GLU A 17 -7.39 8.84 -9.62
N ASP A 18 -8.39 9.47 -9.01
CA ASP A 18 -8.94 9.06 -7.72
C ASP A 18 -9.96 7.93 -7.88
N ARG A 19 -10.02 7.06 -6.88
CA ARG A 19 -11.03 6.00 -6.77
C ARG A 19 -11.66 6.02 -5.40
N THR A 20 -12.89 5.53 -5.33
CA THR A 20 -13.58 5.29 -4.06
C THR A 20 -13.30 3.88 -3.52
N GLU A 21 -12.88 2.95 -4.37
CA GLU A 21 -12.63 1.55 -4.03
C GLU A 21 -11.53 0.96 -4.92
N LEU A 22 -10.70 0.10 -4.33
CA LEU A 22 -9.66 -0.69 -4.99
C LEU A 22 -9.97 -2.17 -4.81
N THR A 23 -9.94 -2.93 -5.91
CA THR A 23 -10.06 -4.39 -5.92
C THR A 23 -8.86 -5.00 -6.66
N LEU A 24 -8.83 -6.32 -6.82
CA LEU A 24 -7.77 -7.00 -7.58
C LEU A 24 -8.02 -7.01 -9.09
N GLU A 25 -9.16 -6.49 -9.56
CA GLU A 25 -9.47 -6.40 -10.99
C GLU A 25 -8.82 -5.17 -11.65
N GLN A 26 -8.41 -4.20 -10.84
CA GLN A 26 -7.65 -3.04 -11.31
C GLN A 26 -6.17 -3.38 -11.48
N ALA A 27 -5.56 -2.71 -12.45
CA ALA A 27 -4.13 -2.79 -12.75
C ALA A 27 -3.39 -1.53 -12.28
N GLY A 28 -2.06 -1.59 -12.27
CA GLY A 28 -1.18 -0.47 -11.98
C GLY A 28 -0.92 -0.23 -10.50
N GLN A 29 -0.36 0.95 -10.25
CA GLN A 29 0.16 1.34 -8.95
C GLN A 29 -0.77 2.36 -8.27
N TRP A 30 -1.02 2.13 -6.99
CA TRP A 30 -2.03 2.83 -6.22
C TRP A 30 -1.51 3.19 -4.85
N LEU A 31 -1.79 4.43 -4.44
CA LEU A 31 -1.56 4.91 -3.10
C LEU A 31 -2.89 4.93 -2.35
N VAL A 32 -2.94 4.19 -1.26
CA VAL A 32 -4.07 4.15 -0.33
C VAL A 32 -3.65 4.90 0.92
N LEU A 33 -4.29 6.04 1.17
CA LEU A 33 -4.01 6.88 2.33
C LEU A 33 -5.04 6.59 3.41
N SER A 34 -4.54 6.22 4.58
CA SER A 34 -5.34 6.05 5.79
C SER A 34 -4.93 7.09 6.84
N LEU A 35 -5.73 7.25 7.89
CA LEU A 35 -5.49 8.26 8.95
C LEU A 35 -4.02 8.29 9.41
N THR A 36 -3.44 7.12 9.72
CA THR A 36 -2.13 7.00 10.38
C THR A 36 -1.01 6.46 9.49
N SER A 37 -1.30 6.05 8.26
CA SER A 37 -0.30 5.46 7.34
C SER A 37 -0.76 5.55 5.89
N ALA A 38 0.19 5.39 4.97
CA ALA A 38 -0.13 5.08 3.58
C ALA A 38 0.26 3.64 3.25
N HIS A 39 -0.34 3.13 2.17
CA HIS A 39 -0.08 1.81 1.63
C HIS A 39 0.09 1.95 0.14
N PHE A 40 1.21 1.47 -0.38
CA PHE A 40 1.49 1.43 -1.79
C PHE A 40 1.17 0.03 -2.32
N PHE A 41 0.27 -0.05 -3.29
CA PHE A 41 -0.11 -1.27 -3.97
C PHE A 41 0.44 -1.22 -5.40
N ASP A 42 1.20 -2.24 -5.79
CA ASP A 42 1.53 -2.53 -7.18
C ASP A 42 0.71 -3.75 -7.58
N LEU A 43 -0.47 -3.54 -8.17
CA LEU A 43 -1.38 -4.61 -8.53
C LEU A 43 -0.95 -5.35 -9.80
N ASP A 44 -0.05 -4.77 -10.60
CA ASP A 44 0.56 -5.49 -11.73
C ASP A 44 1.51 -6.59 -11.25
N LEU A 45 2.16 -6.38 -10.10
CA LEU A 45 3.04 -7.34 -9.45
C LEU A 45 2.40 -8.08 -8.27
N MET A 46 1.15 -7.73 -7.92
CA MET A 46 0.48 -8.22 -6.72
C MET A 46 1.34 -8.00 -5.46
N LEU A 47 1.84 -6.78 -5.27
CA LEU A 47 2.67 -6.40 -4.12
C LEU A 47 2.02 -5.26 -3.34
N VAL A 48 2.22 -5.26 -2.02
CA VAL A 48 1.83 -4.17 -1.14
C VAL A 48 2.96 -3.84 -0.16
N ALA A 49 3.22 -2.55 0.03
CA ALA A 49 4.07 -2.06 1.11
C ALA A 49 3.35 -1.04 1.96
N ARG A 50 3.66 -1.05 3.25
CA ARG A 50 3.19 -0.03 4.19
C ARG A 50 4.23 1.06 4.33
N ILE A 51 3.76 2.30 4.22
CA ILE A 51 4.51 3.52 4.50
C ILE A 51 3.98 4.08 5.82
N PRO A 52 4.71 3.91 6.93
CA PRO A 52 4.24 4.35 8.22
C PRO A 52 4.15 5.88 8.30
N GLY A 53 3.15 6.40 9.03
CA GLY A 53 2.93 7.84 9.21
C GLY A 53 3.91 8.49 10.20
N ASN A 54 3.65 9.77 10.48
CA ASN A 54 4.53 10.64 11.27
C ASN A 54 4.91 10.02 12.64
N GLY A 55 6.21 10.00 12.95
CA GLY A 55 6.77 9.46 14.21
C GLY A 55 7.29 8.02 14.13
N ALA A 56 7.10 7.31 13.02
CA ALA A 56 7.82 6.07 12.75
C ALA A 56 9.22 6.39 12.18
N MET A 57 10.23 5.57 12.49
CA MET A 57 11.57 5.75 11.92
C MET A 57 11.48 5.75 10.39
N ASP A 58 12.08 6.76 9.75
CA ASP A 58 12.00 7.03 8.30
C ASP A 58 12.62 5.94 7.41
N PHE A 59 13.16 4.85 8.00
CA PHE A 59 13.92 3.80 7.31
C PHE A 59 13.28 2.41 7.36
N VAL A 60 11.95 2.29 7.49
CA VAL A 60 11.29 1.00 7.34
C VAL A 60 10.00 1.17 6.55
N THR A 61 10.10 1.20 5.22
CA THR A 61 9.06 0.53 4.44
C THR A 61 9.02 -0.92 4.94
N ASP A 62 7.84 -1.42 5.36
CA ASP A 62 7.68 -2.87 5.52
C ASP A 62 8.11 -3.45 4.15
N PRO A 63 9.06 -4.41 4.08
CA PRO A 63 9.47 -4.98 2.82
C PRO A 63 8.21 -5.36 2.04
N GLY A 64 8.15 -5.00 0.75
CA GLY A 64 6.98 -5.29 -0.07
C GLY A 64 6.59 -6.76 0.08
N ARG A 65 5.32 -7.01 0.37
CA ARG A 65 4.79 -8.37 0.54
C ARG A 65 3.90 -8.69 -0.63
N GLU A 66 3.95 -9.95 -1.07
CA GLU A 66 2.99 -10.48 -2.03
C GLU A 66 1.58 -10.38 -1.45
N LEU A 67 0.69 -9.76 -2.20
CA LEU A 67 -0.72 -9.59 -1.90
C LEU A 67 -1.47 -10.86 -2.31
N ARG A 68 -2.25 -11.42 -1.38
CA ARG A 68 -3.05 -12.64 -1.62
C ARG A 68 -4.52 -12.29 -1.83
N THR A 69 -5.13 -11.52 -0.93
CA THR A 69 -6.52 -11.04 -1.06
C THR A 69 -6.61 -9.56 -0.77
N LEU A 70 -7.57 -8.87 -1.39
CA LEU A 70 -7.95 -7.50 -1.05
C LEU A 70 -9.46 -7.48 -0.75
N ASP A 71 -9.82 -7.84 0.47
CA ASP A 71 -11.21 -8.08 0.88
C ASP A 71 -12.00 -6.78 1.04
N ARG A 72 -11.34 -5.71 1.50
CA ARG A 72 -11.93 -4.37 1.59
C ARG A 72 -10.87 -3.30 1.41
N CYS A 73 -11.07 -2.42 0.44
CA CYS A 73 -10.23 -1.24 0.27
C CYS A 73 -11.06 -0.09 -0.31
N ARG A 74 -11.79 0.60 0.55
CA ARG A 74 -12.77 1.62 0.16
C ARG A 74 -12.63 2.86 1.02
N VAL A 75 -12.73 4.04 0.41
CA VAL A 75 -12.73 5.33 1.10
C VAL A 75 -13.91 5.38 2.08
N GLY A 76 -13.63 5.80 3.32
CA GLY A 76 -14.61 5.81 4.40
C GLY A 76 -14.72 4.50 5.18
N ASP A 77 -13.96 3.47 4.81
CA ASP A 77 -13.90 2.20 5.54
C ASP A 77 -12.50 1.92 6.09
N VAL A 78 -12.43 0.97 7.02
CA VAL A 78 -11.17 0.30 7.37
C VAL A 78 -10.83 -0.72 6.28
N GLY A 79 -9.59 -0.71 5.81
CA GLY A 79 -9.11 -1.66 4.82
C GLY A 79 -8.71 -3.00 5.42
N PHE A 80 -8.93 -4.06 4.66
CA PHE A 80 -8.62 -5.45 5.00
C PHE A 80 -8.05 -6.19 3.80
N TRP A 81 -6.88 -6.82 3.99
CA TRP A 81 -6.23 -7.65 2.98
C TRP A 81 -5.32 -8.69 3.63
N THR A 82 -4.94 -9.70 2.84
CA THR A 82 -3.98 -10.73 3.26
C THR A 82 -2.74 -10.70 2.39
N MET A 83 -1.61 -11.05 2.99
CA MET A 83 -0.30 -11.05 2.34
C MET A 83 0.43 -12.36 2.60
N MET A 84 1.37 -12.71 1.74
CA MET A 84 2.28 -13.82 2.00
C MET A 84 3.21 -13.49 3.18
N PRO A 85 3.56 -14.51 3.99
CA PRO A 85 4.57 -14.37 5.03
C PRO A 85 5.94 -14.06 4.43
N LEU A 86 6.79 -13.38 5.19
CA LEU A 86 8.21 -13.24 4.84
C LEU A 86 8.96 -14.56 5.08
N PRO A 87 10.17 -14.73 4.51
CA PRO A 87 10.95 -15.97 4.70
C PRO A 87 11.27 -16.35 6.15
N HIS A 88 11.17 -15.43 7.11
CA HIS A 88 11.36 -15.72 8.54
C HIS A 88 10.05 -15.98 9.30
N GLU A 89 8.90 -15.88 8.64
CA GLU A 89 7.54 -16.07 9.19
C GLU A 89 6.92 -17.39 8.69
N GLN A 90 7.74 -18.43 8.46
CA GLN A 90 7.34 -19.66 7.75
C GLN A 90 6.20 -20.46 8.42
N ASP A 91 5.96 -20.22 9.70
CA ASP A 91 4.87 -20.89 10.45
C ASP A 91 3.49 -20.27 10.15
N LEU A 92 3.43 -19.13 9.47
CA LEU A 92 2.18 -18.48 9.08
C LEU A 92 1.79 -18.88 7.65
N GLU A 93 0.55 -19.32 7.44
CA GLU A 93 0.04 -19.55 6.08
C GLU A 93 -0.10 -18.23 5.31
N PHE A 94 -0.51 -17.16 6.01
CA PHE A 94 -0.63 -15.81 5.49
C PHE A 94 -0.72 -14.79 6.62
N ARG A 95 -0.44 -13.53 6.30
CA ARG A 95 -0.51 -12.40 7.22
C ARG A 95 -1.75 -11.56 6.94
N TRP A 96 -2.59 -11.39 7.95
CA TRP A 96 -3.68 -10.43 7.90
C TRP A 96 -3.16 -9.01 8.08
N HIS A 97 -3.74 -8.06 7.34
CA HIS A 97 -3.53 -6.64 7.56
C HIS A 97 -4.87 -5.92 7.71
N GLN A 98 -4.93 -5.04 8.70
CA GLN A 98 -6.02 -4.11 8.91
C GLN A 98 -5.46 -2.69 8.92
N SER A 99 -6.02 -1.80 8.11
CA SER A 99 -5.62 -0.38 8.10
C SER A 99 -6.40 0.46 9.11
N SER A 100 -6.11 1.75 9.16
CA SER A 100 -7.03 2.73 9.76
C SER A 100 -8.04 3.21 8.70
N LEU A 101 -8.95 4.11 9.05
CA LEU A 101 -9.95 4.64 8.12
C LEU A 101 -9.28 5.20 6.84
N ILE A 102 -9.63 4.63 5.69
CA ILE A 102 -9.13 5.06 4.38
C ILE A 102 -9.75 6.41 4.05
N GLN A 103 -8.90 7.38 3.75
CA GLN A 103 -9.27 8.75 3.41
C GLN A 103 -9.26 8.99 1.90
N ARG A 104 -8.33 8.33 1.19
CA ARG A 104 -8.13 8.55 -0.24
C ARG A 104 -7.50 7.33 -0.89
N ILE A 105 -7.88 7.07 -2.13
CA ILE A 105 -7.26 6.07 -3.01
C ILE A 105 -6.98 6.77 -4.32
N VAL A 106 -5.71 6.79 -4.73
CA VAL A 106 -5.27 7.54 -5.91
C VAL A 106 -4.22 6.74 -6.68
N ARG A 107 -4.29 6.82 -8.01
CA ARG A 107 -3.32 6.17 -8.88
C ARG A 107 -1.99 6.93 -8.85
N THR A 108 -0.87 6.21 -8.82
CA THR A 108 0.46 6.82 -8.99
C THR A 108 0.90 6.67 -10.45
N ILE A 109 1.41 7.75 -11.04
CA ILE A 109 1.89 7.80 -12.42
C ILE A 109 3.37 8.16 -12.41
N GLY A 110 4.15 7.49 -13.27
CA GLY A 110 5.57 7.84 -13.45
C GLY A 110 6.47 7.49 -12.25
N LEU A 111 5.97 6.70 -11.30
CA LEU A 111 6.78 6.16 -10.23
C LEU A 111 7.71 5.09 -10.79
N GLU A 112 9.02 5.30 -10.75
CA GLU A 112 9.94 4.18 -10.92
C GLU A 112 9.74 3.22 -9.75
N ARG A 113 9.57 1.92 -10.05
CA ARG A 113 9.29 0.89 -9.03
C ARG A 113 10.23 1.07 -7.84
N LEU A 114 9.64 1.12 -6.65
CA LEU A 114 10.35 1.32 -5.38
C LEU A 114 11.60 0.44 -5.27
N PRO A 115 12.79 0.99 -4.99
CA PRO A 115 13.97 0.18 -4.72
C PRO A 115 13.71 -0.68 -3.48
N GLY A 116 13.72 -2.00 -3.65
CA GLY A 116 13.32 -2.98 -2.63
C GLY A 116 12.03 -3.74 -2.95
N PHE A 117 11.31 -3.36 -4.01
CA PHE A 117 10.33 -4.20 -4.69
C PHE A 117 11.06 -5.01 -5.78
N ARG A 118 11.61 -6.15 -5.41
CA ARG A 118 12.16 -7.14 -6.35
C ARG A 118 11.77 -8.54 -5.93
#